data_AF-A0A3D3HTB4-F1
#
_entry.id   AF-A0A3D3HTB4-F1
#
_cell.length_a   1.000
_cell.length_b   1.000
_cell.length_c   1.000
_cell.angle_alpha   90.00
_cell.angle_beta   90.00
_cell.angle_gamma   90.00
#
_symmetry.space_group_name_H-M   'P 1'
#
loop_
_entity.id
_entity.type
_entity.pdbx_description
1 polymer ?
#
loop_
_entity_poly.entity_id
_entity_poly.type
_entity_poly.pdbx_seq_one_letter_code
_entity_poly.pdbx_strand_id
1 'polypeptide(L)'
;MSVINKPDFKIFAQDAKSGEVETFPDVLRGWGVTQERTAGKPPMEWFNSLGKRVDEWLMYLTQRGLPEWDASVDYPKDALIQHAGVYYVALKVSKGEQPNNSQTSWKKMSDFLGVDGKLTKSENGADIPDKPKFIENLGLPELLNKKFDKTGGTITATAKALEIKTKADTSGYIQISDENGAAIHQLGKTTSGSKLILRNVIEDATLAVGSKGVEFNG
;
A
#
# COMPACT_ATOMS: atom_id res chain seq x y z
N MET A 1 0.10 -10.73 32.67
CA MET A 1 1.25 -11.67 32.57
C MET A 1 2.53 -10.87 32.71
N SER A 2 3.55 -11.41 33.36
CA SER A 2 4.89 -10.83 33.39
C SER A 2 5.59 -11.05 32.04
N VAL A 3 6.34 -10.04 31.59
CA VAL A 3 7.27 -10.20 30.46
C VAL A 3 8.46 -11.01 30.97
N ILE A 4 8.84 -12.06 30.25
CA ILE A 4 10.03 -12.86 30.57
C ILE A 4 11.27 -12.11 30.09
N ASN A 5 12.27 -12.05 30.97
CA ASN A 5 13.58 -11.44 30.68
C ASN A 5 14.34 -12.23 29.62
N LYS A 6 15.31 -11.58 28.96
CA LYS A 6 16.22 -12.24 28.03
C LYS A 6 17.02 -13.34 28.75
N PRO A 7 17.01 -14.59 28.26
CA PRO A 7 17.78 -15.68 28.87
C PRO A 7 19.30 -15.51 28.76
N ASP A 8 20.04 -16.28 29.54
CA ASP A 8 21.51 -16.18 29.70
C ASP A 8 22.33 -16.95 28.65
N PHE A 9 21.71 -17.46 27.59
CA PHE A 9 22.31 -18.24 26.47
C PHE A 9 23.14 -19.50 26.83
N LYS A 10 23.37 -19.82 28.10
CA LYS A 10 24.12 -21.02 28.51
C LYS A 10 23.44 -22.30 28.03
N ILE A 11 24.19 -23.31 27.59
CA ILE A 11 23.62 -24.62 27.29
C ILE A 11 23.92 -25.56 28.47
N PHE A 12 22.89 -26.25 28.95
CA PHE A 12 23.06 -27.18 30.06
C PHE A 12 23.97 -28.34 29.64
N ALA A 13 24.98 -28.67 30.46
CA ALA A 13 25.98 -29.70 30.18
C ALA A 13 26.90 -29.43 28.96
N GLN A 14 27.01 -28.18 28.49
CA GLN A 14 27.87 -27.82 27.35
C GLN A 14 29.37 -28.13 27.56
N ASP A 15 29.87 -27.94 28.78
CA ASP A 15 31.27 -28.15 29.17
C ASP A 15 31.43 -29.43 30.01
N ALA A 16 30.57 -30.42 29.79
CA ALA A 16 30.55 -31.70 30.50
C ALA A 16 31.70 -32.65 30.10
N LYS A 17 32.95 -32.28 30.42
CA LYS A 17 34.13 -33.17 30.45
C LYS A 17 33.88 -34.45 31.28
N SER A 18 34.54 -35.55 30.94
CA SER A 18 34.53 -36.77 31.75
C SER A 18 35.35 -36.61 33.05
N GLY A 19 34.78 -37.00 34.21
CA GLY A 19 35.53 -37.25 35.45
C GLY A 19 36.04 -36.05 36.28
N GLU A 20 35.65 -34.80 35.99
CA GLU A 20 36.13 -33.60 36.71
C GLU A 20 35.09 -33.02 37.70
N VAL A 21 35.57 -32.50 38.83
CA VAL A 21 34.75 -32.11 40.00
C VAL A 21 34.79 -30.59 40.20
N GLU A 22 33.62 -29.94 40.15
CA GLU A 22 33.53 -28.50 40.37
C GLU A 22 32.36 -28.09 41.29
N THR A 23 32.32 -26.81 41.66
CA THR A 23 31.33 -26.24 42.57
C THR A 23 30.01 -25.85 41.89
N PHE A 24 28.89 -26.22 42.50
CA PHE A 24 27.53 -25.89 42.03
C PHE A 24 27.11 -24.51 42.56
N PRO A 25 26.39 -23.65 41.78
CA PRO A 25 25.76 -23.92 40.49
C PRO A 25 26.62 -23.63 39.25
N ASP A 26 27.16 -24.69 38.63
CA ASP A 26 27.73 -24.64 37.29
C ASP A 26 26.76 -25.30 36.29
N VAL A 27 26.05 -24.45 35.54
CA VAL A 27 25.07 -24.86 34.50
C VAL A 27 25.75 -25.57 33.33
N LEU A 28 26.99 -25.22 33.01
CA LEU A 28 27.73 -25.75 31.86
C LEU A 28 28.28 -27.15 32.15
N ARG A 29 28.55 -27.49 33.42
CA ARG A 29 28.99 -28.83 33.87
C ARG A 29 27.90 -29.91 33.79
N GLY A 30 26.62 -29.53 33.90
CA GLY A 30 25.50 -30.47 33.86
C GLY A 30 25.38 -31.40 35.07
N TRP A 31 24.79 -32.58 34.90
CA TRP A 31 24.59 -33.55 35.99
C TRP A 31 25.86 -34.31 36.42
N GLY A 32 27.05 -34.08 35.82
CA GLY A 32 28.28 -34.76 36.25
C GLY A 32 28.57 -34.62 37.76
N VAL A 33 28.20 -33.47 38.34
CA VAL A 33 28.33 -33.14 39.76
C VAL A 33 27.48 -34.05 40.69
N THR A 34 26.42 -34.71 40.18
CA THR A 34 25.56 -35.57 41.00
C THR A 34 26.23 -36.88 41.40
N GLN A 35 27.20 -37.37 40.62
CA GLN A 35 27.83 -38.67 40.86
C GLN A 35 28.46 -38.75 42.26
N GLU A 36 29.13 -37.67 42.67
CA GLU A 36 29.87 -37.60 43.93
C GLU A 36 29.06 -36.98 45.07
N ARG A 37 28.24 -35.96 44.77
CA ARG A 37 27.48 -35.24 45.82
C ARG A 37 26.20 -35.96 46.23
N THR A 38 25.61 -36.76 45.35
CA THR A 38 24.27 -37.33 45.52
C THR A 38 24.14 -38.75 44.97
N ALA A 39 25.24 -39.49 44.87
CA ALA A 39 25.30 -40.86 44.35
C ALA A 39 24.60 -41.03 42.98
N GLY A 40 24.81 -40.05 42.09
CA GLY A 40 24.27 -40.02 40.73
C GLY A 40 22.82 -39.53 40.60
N LYS A 41 22.18 -39.08 41.70
CA LYS A 41 20.76 -38.70 41.72
C LYS A 41 20.59 -37.17 41.79
N PRO A 42 20.12 -36.47 40.75
CA PRO A 42 19.85 -35.04 40.83
C PRO A 42 18.82 -34.72 41.95
N PRO A 43 19.08 -33.76 42.84
CA PRO A 43 18.07 -33.22 43.76
C PRO A 43 16.86 -32.64 43.02
N MET A 44 15.71 -32.63 43.68
CA MET A 44 14.47 -32.09 43.14
C MET A 44 14.61 -30.60 42.78
N GLU A 45 15.38 -29.84 43.56
CA GLU A 45 15.67 -28.42 43.32
C GLU A 45 16.41 -28.21 42.00
N TRP A 46 17.31 -29.12 41.63
CA TRP A 46 18.09 -29.03 40.39
C TRP A 46 17.23 -29.41 39.18
N PHE A 47 16.37 -30.42 39.33
CA PHE A 47 15.39 -30.80 38.31
C PHE A 47 14.35 -29.69 38.09
N ASN A 48 13.81 -29.11 39.17
CA ASN A 48 12.89 -27.97 39.13
C ASN A 48 13.55 -26.72 38.50
N SER A 49 14.82 -26.46 38.80
CA SER A 49 15.60 -25.37 38.19
C SER A 49 15.80 -25.58 36.68
N LEU A 50 16.09 -26.80 36.24
CA LEU A 50 16.18 -27.15 34.83
C LEU A 50 14.85 -26.97 34.10
N GLY A 51 13.74 -27.48 34.66
CA GLY A 51 12.39 -27.32 34.12
C GLY A 51 12.00 -25.84 34.01
N LYS A 52 12.12 -25.09 35.11
CA LYS A 52 11.86 -23.64 35.13
C LYS A 52 12.65 -22.91 34.05
N ARG A 53 13.94 -23.22 33.89
CA ARG A 53 14.79 -22.60 32.87
C ARG A 53 14.26 -22.87 31.47
N VAL A 54 13.90 -24.11 31.14
CA VAL A 54 13.33 -24.48 29.84
C VAL A 54 11.99 -23.76 29.59
N ASP A 55 11.11 -23.69 30.60
CA ASP A 55 9.82 -23.00 30.50
C ASP A 55 9.99 -21.48 30.31
N GLU A 56 10.93 -20.86 31.01
CA GLU A 56 11.26 -19.43 30.84
C GLU A 56 11.82 -19.16 29.42
N TRP A 57 12.68 -20.03 28.89
CA TRP A 57 13.15 -19.95 27.49
C TRP A 57 12.01 -20.08 26.47
N LEU A 58 11.11 -21.06 26.66
CA LEU A 58 9.98 -21.29 25.75
C LEU A 58 8.97 -20.15 25.81
N MET A 59 8.66 -19.64 27.00
CA MET A 59 7.79 -18.48 27.19
C MET A 59 8.41 -17.20 26.64
N TYR A 60 9.73 -17.01 26.81
CA TYR A 60 10.47 -15.89 26.20
C TYR A 60 10.31 -15.85 24.68
N LEU A 61 10.50 -17.00 24.00
CA LEU A 61 10.29 -17.12 22.56
C LEU A 61 8.81 -16.99 22.18
N THR A 62 7.89 -17.55 22.96
CA THR A 62 6.43 -17.42 22.73
C THR A 62 5.97 -15.96 22.78
N GLN A 63 6.55 -15.13 23.66
CA GLN A 63 6.24 -13.71 23.77
C GLN A 63 6.85 -12.85 22.63
N ARG A 64 7.86 -13.35 21.91
CA ARG A 64 8.72 -12.54 21.02
C ARG A 64 8.83 -13.03 19.57
N GLY A 65 8.51 -14.28 19.30
CA GLY A 65 8.73 -14.95 18.00
C GLY A 65 10.21 -15.26 17.72
N LEU A 66 11.08 -14.26 17.76
CA LEU A 66 12.52 -14.39 17.48
C LEU A 66 13.38 -13.93 18.67
N PRO A 67 14.57 -14.55 18.87
CA PRO A 67 15.48 -14.14 19.93
C PRO A 67 16.05 -12.74 19.68
N GLU A 68 16.28 -12.00 20.77
CA GLU A 68 17.02 -10.74 20.74
C GLU A 68 18.52 -10.99 20.48
N TRP A 69 19.13 -10.16 19.65
CA TRP A 69 20.56 -10.22 19.34
C TRP A 69 21.42 -10.13 20.60
N ASP A 70 22.52 -10.87 20.64
CA ASP A 70 23.50 -10.85 21.70
C ASP A 70 24.93 -10.94 21.14
N ALA A 71 25.84 -10.13 21.69
CA ALA A 71 27.23 -10.10 21.22
C ALA A 71 28.00 -11.39 21.51
N SER A 72 27.57 -12.18 22.50
CA SER A 72 28.23 -13.44 22.90
C SER A 72 27.86 -14.65 22.02
N VAL A 73 26.72 -14.58 21.31
CA VAL A 73 26.17 -15.69 20.53
C VAL A 73 26.76 -15.74 19.12
N ASP A 74 27.12 -16.94 18.68
CA ASP A 74 27.51 -17.22 17.29
C ASP A 74 26.26 -17.47 16.45
N TYR A 75 26.00 -16.58 15.48
CA TYR A 75 24.89 -16.71 14.55
C TYR A 75 25.36 -17.36 13.26
N PRO A 76 24.75 -18.49 12.82
CA PRO A 76 25.01 -19.03 11.50
C PRO A 76 24.43 -18.12 10.42
N LYS A 77 24.83 -18.36 9.17
CA LYS A 77 24.19 -17.73 8.01
C LYS A 77 22.68 -18.04 8.01
N ASP A 78 21.88 -17.08 7.55
CA ASP A 78 20.42 -17.11 7.44
C ASP A 78 19.68 -17.17 8.80
N ALA A 79 20.39 -16.98 9.93
CA ALA A 79 19.79 -16.83 11.26
C ALA A 79 18.89 -15.60 11.37
N LEU A 80 17.76 -15.76 12.06
CA LEU A 80 16.75 -14.73 12.32
C LEU A 80 16.82 -14.22 13.76
N ILE A 81 16.92 -12.89 13.91
CA ILE A 81 16.98 -12.21 15.22
C ILE A 81 16.15 -10.93 15.21
N GLN A 82 15.93 -10.36 16.39
CA GLN A 82 15.49 -8.97 16.55
C GLN A 82 16.56 -8.11 17.25
N HIS A 83 16.67 -6.85 16.87
CA HIS A 83 17.50 -5.85 17.56
C HIS A 83 16.83 -4.48 17.46
N ALA A 84 16.73 -3.76 18.58
CA ALA A 84 16.11 -2.43 18.65
C ALA A 84 14.72 -2.32 17.95
N GLY A 85 13.89 -3.36 18.05
CA GLY A 85 12.55 -3.40 17.44
C GLY A 85 12.50 -3.71 15.94
N VAL A 86 13.64 -4.06 15.32
CA VAL A 86 13.75 -4.44 13.91
C VAL A 86 14.20 -5.90 13.78
N TYR A 87 13.61 -6.65 12.85
CA TYR A 87 14.00 -8.02 12.54
C TYR A 87 15.08 -8.07 11.46
N TYR A 88 16.08 -8.94 11.64
CA TYR A 88 17.21 -9.10 10.72
C TYR A 88 17.47 -10.57 10.36
N VAL A 89 18.13 -10.75 9.22
CA VAL A 89 18.66 -12.01 8.68
C VAL A 89 20.19 -11.90 8.62
N ALA A 90 20.91 -12.91 9.11
CA ALA A 90 22.36 -13.01 8.96
C ALA A 90 22.76 -13.37 7.52
N LEU A 91 23.60 -12.56 6.87
CA LEU A 91 24.09 -12.79 5.50
C LEU A 91 25.27 -13.77 5.42
N LYS A 92 25.96 -13.96 6.55
CA LYS A 92 27.11 -14.85 6.77
C LYS A 92 27.11 -15.29 8.24
N VAL A 93 28.02 -16.20 8.61
CA VAL A 93 28.31 -16.45 10.04
C VAL A 93 28.78 -15.15 10.68
N SER A 94 28.23 -14.82 11.85
CA SER A 94 28.46 -13.54 12.54
C SER A 94 28.46 -13.72 14.06
N LYS A 95 29.39 -13.04 14.74
CA LYS A 95 29.51 -12.98 16.21
C LYS A 95 29.93 -11.56 16.59
N GLY A 96 29.28 -10.94 17.57
CA GLY A 96 29.62 -9.59 18.05
C GLY A 96 29.37 -8.42 17.09
N GLU A 97 29.17 -8.66 15.78
CA GLU A 97 28.81 -7.63 14.80
C GLU A 97 27.34 -7.21 15.00
N GLN A 98 27.08 -5.94 15.32
CA GLN A 98 25.75 -5.46 15.72
C GLN A 98 24.83 -5.18 14.51
N PRO A 99 23.57 -5.67 14.46
CA PRO A 99 22.75 -5.68 13.24
C PRO A 99 22.46 -4.32 12.59
N ASN A 100 22.34 -3.25 13.39
CA ASN A 100 22.10 -1.90 12.86
C ASN A 100 23.38 -1.19 12.37
N ASN A 101 24.57 -1.72 12.68
CA ASN A 101 25.87 -1.12 12.37
C ASN A 101 26.75 -2.00 11.45
N SER A 102 26.25 -3.16 10.99
CA SER A 102 27.04 -4.15 10.25
C SER A 102 26.24 -4.75 9.09
N GLN A 103 25.92 -3.91 8.09
CA GLN A 103 25.11 -4.25 6.92
C GLN A 103 25.75 -5.30 5.99
N THR A 104 27.05 -5.57 6.16
CA THR A 104 27.78 -6.67 5.48
C THR A 104 27.54 -8.03 6.13
N SER A 105 27.02 -8.04 7.38
CA SER A 105 26.71 -9.25 8.15
C SER A 105 25.21 -9.45 8.33
N TRP A 106 24.45 -8.36 8.36
CA TRP A 106 23.03 -8.36 8.70
C TRP A 106 22.22 -7.55 7.68
N LYS A 107 21.08 -8.10 7.27
CA LYS A 107 20.08 -7.38 6.44
C LYS A 107 18.77 -7.33 7.20
N LYS A 108 17.98 -6.24 7.06
CA LYS A 108 16.62 -6.25 7.61
C LYS A 108 15.80 -7.36 6.93
N MET A 109 14.86 -7.94 7.65
CA MET A 109 14.02 -9.01 7.11
C MET A 109 13.16 -8.53 5.93
N SER A 110 12.70 -7.27 5.95
CA SER A 110 11.97 -6.63 4.85
C SER A 110 12.82 -6.47 3.57
N ASP A 111 14.05 -5.99 3.73
CA ASP A 111 15.05 -5.87 2.67
C ASP A 111 15.47 -7.25 2.12
N PHE A 112 15.51 -8.28 2.97
CA PHE A 112 15.88 -9.65 2.59
C PHE A 112 14.77 -10.34 1.79
N LEU A 113 13.51 -10.22 2.24
CA LEU A 113 12.33 -10.69 1.51
C LEU A 113 12.02 -9.86 0.26
N GLY A 114 12.69 -8.71 0.08
CA GLY A 114 12.51 -7.83 -1.07
C GLY A 114 11.12 -7.23 -1.14
N VAL A 115 10.54 -6.87 0.01
CA VAL A 115 9.21 -6.23 0.14
C VAL A 115 9.28 -4.73 0.37
N ASP A 116 10.45 -4.20 0.75
CA ASP A 116 10.70 -2.76 0.79
C ASP A 116 10.57 -2.16 -0.63
N GLY A 117 9.99 -0.96 -0.74
CA GLY A 117 9.58 -0.34 -2.01
C GLY A 117 8.27 -0.90 -2.59
N LYS A 118 8.14 -2.22 -2.72
CA LYS A 118 7.03 -2.90 -3.44
C LYS A 118 5.62 -2.70 -2.87
N LEU A 119 5.50 -2.20 -1.65
CA LEU A 119 4.21 -1.85 -1.03
C LEU A 119 3.93 -0.33 -1.02
N THR A 120 4.82 0.47 -1.62
CA THR A 120 4.65 1.93 -1.68
C THR A 120 3.63 2.31 -2.76
N LYS A 121 2.58 3.03 -2.36
CA LYS A 121 1.51 3.45 -3.28
C LYS A 121 1.99 4.32 -4.45
N SER A 122 3.15 4.96 -4.30
CA SER A 122 3.84 5.75 -5.32
C SER A 122 4.42 4.92 -6.47
N GLU A 123 4.73 3.64 -6.24
CA GLU A 123 5.31 2.76 -7.26
C GLU A 123 4.27 1.89 -7.99
N ASN A 124 3.02 1.88 -7.52
CA ASN A 124 1.90 1.17 -8.18
C ASN A 124 1.69 1.67 -9.62
N GLY A 125 2.24 0.94 -10.60
CA GLY A 125 2.18 1.29 -12.02
C GLY A 125 3.36 2.13 -12.52
N ALA A 126 4.38 2.38 -11.69
CA ALA A 126 5.63 3.00 -12.14
C ALA A 126 6.42 2.05 -13.06
N ASP A 127 6.36 0.76 -12.75
CA ASP A 127 7.05 -0.40 -13.33
C ASP A 127 6.38 -1.00 -14.59
N ILE A 128 5.17 -0.56 -14.94
CA ILE A 128 4.46 -1.02 -16.15
C ILE A 128 5.35 -0.75 -17.39
N PRO A 129 5.81 -1.80 -18.11
CA PRO A 129 6.79 -1.63 -19.20
C PRO A 129 6.24 -0.85 -20.40
N ASP A 130 4.95 -1.04 -20.70
CA ASP A 130 4.23 -0.34 -21.76
C ASP A 130 2.90 0.21 -21.19
N LYS A 131 2.98 1.45 -20.70
CA LYS A 131 1.82 2.16 -20.12
C LYS A 131 0.72 2.41 -21.17
N PRO A 132 1.03 2.83 -22.42
CA PRO A 132 0.06 2.85 -23.50
C PRO A 132 -0.68 1.51 -23.70
N LYS A 133 0.03 0.38 -23.82
CA LYS A 133 -0.60 -0.93 -24.03
C LYS A 133 -1.42 -1.40 -22.83
N PHE A 134 -0.97 -1.10 -21.61
CA PHE A 134 -1.76 -1.34 -20.40
C PHE A 134 -3.09 -0.56 -20.41
N ILE A 135 -3.06 0.72 -20.78
CA ILE A 135 -4.25 1.57 -20.91
C ILE A 135 -5.21 1.04 -21.99
N GLU A 136 -4.67 0.57 -23.13
CA GLU A 136 -5.44 -0.09 -24.20
C GLU A 136 -6.12 -1.39 -23.71
N ASN A 137 -5.36 -2.28 -23.06
CA ASN A 137 -5.86 -3.57 -22.55
C ASN A 137 -6.95 -3.40 -21.46
N LEU A 138 -6.96 -2.28 -20.73
CA LEU A 138 -8.02 -1.92 -19.79
C LEU A 138 -9.29 -1.34 -20.47
N GLY A 139 -9.27 -1.12 -21.79
CA GLY A 139 -10.39 -0.52 -22.52
C GLY A 139 -10.65 0.96 -22.18
N LEU A 140 -9.75 1.62 -21.45
CA LEU A 140 -9.93 3.01 -21.01
C LEU A 140 -10.12 4.01 -22.17
N PRO A 141 -9.38 3.92 -23.30
CA PRO A 141 -9.62 4.77 -24.46
C PRO A 141 -11.03 4.60 -25.02
N GLU A 142 -11.53 3.37 -25.11
CA GLU A 142 -12.88 3.12 -25.62
C GLU A 142 -13.97 3.66 -24.69
N LEU A 143 -13.82 3.46 -23.38
CA LEU A 143 -14.77 3.95 -22.37
C LEU A 143 -14.83 5.48 -22.32
N LEU A 144 -13.71 6.17 -22.57
CA LEU A 144 -13.64 7.63 -22.64
C LEU A 144 -14.11 8.18 -23.99
N ASN A 145 -13.69 7.57 -25.09
CA ASN A 145 -14.09 7.97 -26.45
C ASN A 145 -15.61 7.79 -26.68
N LYS A 146 -16.24 6.79 -26.04
CA LYS A 146 -17.70 6.59 -26.06
C LYS A 146 -18.47 7.52 -25.10
N LYS A 147 -17.79 8.28 -24.22
CA LYS A 147 -18.42 9.17 -23.23
C LYS A 147 -18.24 10.67 -23.51
N PHE A 148 -17.30 11.02 -24.39
CA PHE A 148 -17.06 12.41 -24.79
C PHE A 148 -16.85 12.45 -26.32
N ASP A 149 -17.90 12.78 -27.07
CA ASP A 149 -17.79 13.11 -28.49
C ASP A 149 -16.95 14.38 -28.64
N LYS A 150 -15.65 14.22 -28.93
CA LYS A 150 -14.72 15.35 -29.01
C LYS A 150 -14.91 16.21 -30.27
N THR A 151 -15.56 15.68 -31.30
CA THR A 151 -16.02 16.40 -32.49
C THR A 151 -17.18 15.64 -33.16
N GLY A 152 -18.27 16.34 -33.53
CA GLY A 152 -19.28 15.81 -34.47
C GLY A 152 -20.38 14.88 -33.91
N GLY A 153 -20.63 14.87 -32.59
CA GLY A 153 -21.66 14.00 -31.97
C GLY A 153 -23.11 14.30 -32.37
N THR A 154 -23.96 13.26 -32.38
CA THR A 154 -25.42 13.37 -32.64
C THR A 154 -26.22 13.20 -31.35
N ILE A 155 -27.00 14.21 -30.96
CA ILE A 155 -27.88 14.14 -29.79
C ILE A 155 -29.11 13.28 -30.11
N THR A 156 -29.09 12.02 -29.69
CA THR A 156 -30.25 11.12 -29.80
C THR A 156 -31.03 11.12 -28.49
N ALA A 157 -32.31 11.50 -28.52
CA ALA A 157 -33.17 11.55 -27.33
C ALA A 157 -34.61 11.09 -27.62
N THR A 158 -35.25 10.50 -26.61
CA THR A 158 -36.66 10.06 -26.66
C THR A 158 -37.65 11.13 -26.16
N ALA A 159 -37.15 12.31 -25.80
CA ALA A 159 -37.91 13.49 -25.37
C ALA A 159 -37.17 14.78 -25.82
N LYS A 160 -37.57 15.97 -25.34
CA LYS A 160 -36.95 17.27 -25.72
C LYS A 160 -35.42 17.23 -25.63
N ALA A 161 -34.75 17.35 -26.79
CA ALA A 161 -33.31 17.18 -26.93
C ALA A 161 -32.48 18.45 -26.64
N LEU A 162 -33.06 19.65 -26.80
CA LEU A 162 -32.40 20.92 -26.48
C LEU A 162 -33.42 22.00 -26.12
N GLU A 163 -33.13 22.78 -25.08
CA GLU A 163 -33.85 23.98 -24.66
C GLU A 163 -32.81 25.00 -24.16
N ILE A 164 -32.94 26.27 -24.55
CA ILE A 164 -32.03 27.35 -24.13
C ILE A 164 -32.80 28.35 -23.27
N LYS A 165 -32.37 28.48 -22.01
CA LYS A 165 -33.03 29.31 -20.99
C LYS A 165 -32.03 30.30 -20.41
N THR A 166 -32.16 31.57 -20.80
CA THR A 166 -31.30 32.67 -20.35
C THR A 166 -32.07 33.67 -19.48
N LYS A 167 -31.38 34.62 -18.85
CA LYS A 167 -32.04 35.74 -18.17
C LYS A 167 -32.64 36.70 -19.22
N ALA A 168 -33.74 37.39 -18.91
CA ALA A 168 -34.56 38.12 -19.88
C ALA A 168 -33.80 39.24 -20.66
N ASP A 169 -32.83 39.85 -20.01
CA ASP A 169 -31.90 40.84 -20.54
C ASP A 169 -30.82 40.23 -21.46
N THR A 170 -30.37 39.02 -21.17
CA THR A 170 -29.28 38.34 -21.89
C THR A 170 -29.69 37.70 -23.23
N SER A 171 -28.72 37.60 -24.14
CA SER A 171 -28.86 36.94 -25.43
C SER A 171 -28.90 35.42 -25.27
N GLY A 172 -30.07 34.82 -25.49
CA GLY A 172 -30.19 33.37 -25.72
C GLY A 172 -30.00 33.07 -27.20
N TYR A 173 -28.91 32.39 -27.55
CA TYR A 173 -28.65 31.90 -28.90
C TYR A 173 -27.95 30.53 -28.89
N ILE A 174 -28.15 29.76 -29.95
CA ILE A 174 -27.21 28.71 -30.38
C ILE A 174 -26.13 29.42 -31.18
N GLN A 175 -24.84 29.29 -30.80
CA GLN A 175 -23.73 29.85 -31.58
C GLN A 175 -22.87 28.74 -32.19
N ILE A 176 -22.51 28.94 -33.46
CA ILE A 176 -21.43 28.23 -34.13
C ILE A 176 -20.24 29.19 -34.18
N SER A 177 -19.06 28.72 -33.79
CA SER A 177 -17.81 29.50 -33.76
C SER A 177 -16.72 28.82 -34.59
N ASP A 178 -15.67 29.56 -34.96
CA ASP A 178 -14.46 28.99 -35.55
C ASP A 178 -13.54 28.35 -34.49
N GLU A 179 -12.43 27.77 -34.95
CA GLU A 179 -11.36 27.18 -34.13
C GLU A 179 -10.67 28.18 -33.18
N ASN A 180 -10.82 29.48 -33.42
CA ASN A 180 -10.29 30.56 -32.60
C ASN A 180 -11.34 31.18 -31.65
N GLY A 181 -12.58 30.67 -31.68
CA GLY A 181 -13.69 31.11 -30.84
C GLY A 181 -14.51 32.30 -31.39
N ALA A 182 -14.25 32.78 -32.61
CA ALA A 182 -15.02 33.85 -33.23
C ALA A 182 -16.39 33.34 -33.71
N ALA A 183 -17.46 34.12 -33.47
CA ALA A 183 -18.83 33.73 -33.82
C ALA A 183 -19.05 33.74 -35.35
N ILE A 184 -19.44 32.60 -35.92
CA ILE A 184 -19.78 32.44 -37.34
C ILE A 184 -21.30 32.59 -37.53
N HIS A 185 -22.10 31.90 -36.72
CA HIS A 185 -23.56 31.93 -36.79
C HIS A 185 -24.18 31.99 -35.40
N GLN A 186 -25.32 32.68 -35.28
CA GLN A 186 -26.10 32.73 -34.05
C GLN A 186 -27.60 32.58 -34.38
N LEU A 187 -28.27 31.60 -33.78
CA LEU A 187 -29.71 31.40 -33.87
C LEU A 187 -30.36 31.73 -32.53
N GLY A 188 -31.02 32.88 -32.45
CA GLY A 188 -31.59 33.43 -31.23
C GLY A 188 -31.55 34.96 -31.20
N LYS A 189 -31.48 35.55 -30.01
CA LYS A 189 -31.45 37.01 -29.80
C LYS A 189 -30.01 37.53 -29.92
N THR A 190 -29.70 38.35 -30.94
CA THR A 190 -28.30 38.74 -31.28
C THR A 190 -28.02 40.25 -31.32
N THR A 191 -29.04 41.10 -31.15
CA THR A 191 -29.07 42.57 -31.40
C THR A 191 -29.46 42.98 -32.83
N SER A 192 -29.25 44.24 -33.22
CA SER A 192 -30.20 45.01 -34.05
C SER A 192 -30.39 44.51 -35.50
N GLY A 193 -31.65 44.32 -35.91
CA GLY A 193 -32.06 44.07 -37.31
C GLY A 193 -32.74 42.72 -37.61
N SER A 194 -32.67 41.74 -36.72
CA SER A 194 -32.98 40.33 -37.07
C SER A 194 -34.44 39.85 -36.90
N LYS A 195 -34.88 39.04 -37.88
CA LYS A 195 -35.97 38.02 -37.88
C LYS A 195 -36.02 37.08 -36.66
N LEU A 196 -36.51 37.48 -35.49
CA LEU A 196 -36.96 36.49 -34.49
C LEU A 196 -38.33 35.94 -34.93
N ILE A 197 -38.45 34.62 -35.10
CA ILE A 197 -39.66 33.98 -35.66
C ILE A 197 -40.21 32.91 -34.72
N LEU A 198 -41.52 32.93 -34.49
CA LEU A 198 -42.30 31.88 -33.83
C LEU A 198 -43.34 31.36 -34.83
N ARG A 199 -43.52 30.04 -34.92
CA ARG A 199 -44.50 29.39 -35.80
C ARG A 199 -45.30 28.35 -35.01
N ASN A 200 -46.63 28.45 -35.07
CA ASN A 200 -47.49 27.32 -34.78
C ASN A 200 -47.49 26.41 -36.01
N VAL A 201 -46.91 25.21 -35.89
CA VAL A 201 -46.73 24.29 -37.03
C VAL A 201 -48.04 23.56 -37.39
N ILE A 202 -49.00 23.48 -36.46
CA ILE A 202 -50.24 22.72 -36.65
C ILE A 202 -51.34 23.58 -37.27
N GLU A 203 -51.40 24.86 -36.91
CA GLU A 203 -52.40 25.82 -37.42
C GLU A 203 -51.81 26.81 -38.44
N ASP A 204 -50.58 26.54 -38.91
CA ASP A 204 -49.72 27.34 -39.81
C ASP A 204 -49.61 28.86 -39.55
N ALA A 205 -49.93 29.31 -38.34
CA ALA A 205 -49.74 30.69 -37.94
C ALA A 205 -48.24 31.01 -37.72
N THR A 206 -47.76 32.14 -38.27
CA THR A 206 -46.39 32.63 -38.12
C THR A 206 -46.34 34.07 -37.59
N LEU A 207 -45.31 34.35 -36.81
CA LEU A 207 -44.99 35.65 -36.24
C LEU A 207 -43.48 35.91 -36.40
N ALA A 208 -43.08 36.95 -37.15
CA ALA A 208 -41.68 37.28 -37.45
C ALA A 208 -41.35 38.76 -37.19
N VAL A 209 -40.28 39.11 -36.44
CA VAL A 209 -39.95 40.49 -35.99
C VAL A 209 -39.05 41.27 -36.99
N GLY A 210 -37.85 41.75 -36.63
CA GLY A 210 -36.80 42.18 -37.57
C GLY A 210 -36.88 43.57 -38.23
N SER A 211 -35.91 43.81 -39.14
CA SER A 211 -35.44 45.14 -39.57
C SER A 211 -36.45 46.08 -40.21
N LYS A 212 -37.57 45.57 -40.71
CA LYS A 212 -38.63 46.34 -41.36
C LYS A 212 -39.98 46.29 -40.64
N GLY A 213 -40.01 45.73 -39.43
CA GLY A 213 -41.23 45.53 -38.65
C GLY A 213 -41.77 44.09 -38.69
N VAL A 214 -42.83 43.88 -37.92
CA VAL A 214 -43.38 42.56 -37.61
C VAL A 214 -44.34 42.08 -38.70
N GLU A 215 -44.21 40.82 -39.12
CA GLU A 215 -45.14 40.13 -40.02
C GLU A 215 -45.92 39.06 -39.25
N PHE A 216 -47.21 38.95 -39.59
CA PHE A 216 -48.13 37.92 -39.12
C PHE A 216 -48.72 37.21 -40.33
N ASN A 217 -48.91 35.90 -40.24
CA ASN A 217 -49.79 35.13 -41.12
C ASN A 217 -50.54 34.10 -40.28
N GLY A 218 -51.79 33.80 -40.63
CA GLY A 218 -52.67 32.86 -39.93
C GLY A 218 -53.98 32.68 -40.70
#